data_AF-A0A176E236-F1
#
_entry.id   AF-A0A176E236-F1
#
_cell.length_a   1.000
_cell.length_b   1.000
_cell.length_c   1.000
_cell.angle_alpha   90.00
_cell.angle_beta   90.00
_cell.angle_gamma   90.00
#
_symmetry.space_group_name_H-M   'P 1'
#
loop_
_entity.id
_entity.type
_entity.pdbx_description
1 polymer ?
#
loop_
_entity_poly.entity_id
_entity_poly.type
_entity_poly.pdbx_seq_one_letter_code
_entity_poly.pdbx_strand_id
1 'polypeptide(L)'
;MSDDPIETQLAMTLAALSPEELAKLQPILQETLKRFEGATQYSRAVGDLCASWAWLDRVLDEIFEPILDCPTEQVACIRNENTEARCNMLSRLLHTINIPAEWHSWVDGILQRTRGELAKQRNRIVHDAWVLDAQTIKRIDKRAMLRKPGAREAKKLQFDVEHPETAEGVEQLIQYTFTVTAALRYANWANRQWRSEGRFPPLDRRWLPASRQTAQAQYLRSDPEDPFQQLFPVWPEGQD
;
A
#
# COMPACT_ATOMS: atom_id res chain seq x y z
N MET A 1 -0.65 41.30 -3.08
CA MET A 1 -2.01 40.81 -3.37
C MET A 1 -1.83 39.53 -4.18
N SER A 2 -2.66 38.52 -3.93
CA SER A 2 -2.61 37.29 -4.72
C SER A 2 -3.02 37.57 -6.16
N ASP A 3 -2.35 36.95 -7.12
CA ASP A 3 -2.71 37.02 -8.55
C ASP A 3 -3.86 36.05 -8.90
N ASP A 4 -4.35 35.27 -7.92
CA ASP A 4 -5.48 34.38 -8.12
C ASP A 4 -6.81 35.18 -8.14
N PRO A 5 -7.54 35.18 -9.28
CA PRO A 5 -8.81 35.87 -9.39
C PRO A 5 -9.87 35.34 -8.40
N ILE A 6 -9.79 34.07 -8.00
CA ILE A 6 -10.70 33.47 -7.00
C ILE A 6 -10.40 34.05 -5.62
N GLU A 7 -9.14 34.08 -5.20
CA GLU A 7 -8.75 34.66 -3.89
C GLU A 7 -9.12 36.14 -3.81
N THR A 8 -8.93 36.88 -4.90
CA THR A 8 -9.29 38.31 -4.98
C THR A 8 -10.80 38.52 -4.88
N GLN A 9 -11.60 37.73 -5.59
CA GLN A 9 -13.06 37.79 -5.54
C GLN A 9 -13.59 37.40 -4.14
N LEU A 10 -12.99 36.40 -3.50
CA LEU A 10 -13.33 35.97 -2.14
C LEU A 10 -13.03 37.07 -1.12
N ALA A 11 -11.86 37.70 -1.21
CA ALA A 11 -11.47 38.80 -0.34
C ALA A 11 -12.42 40.01 -0.46
N MET A 12 -12.81 40.36 -1.69
CA MET A 12 -13.79 41.43 -1.92
C MET A 12 -15.17 41.08 -1.36
N THR A 13 -15.60 39.82 -1.51
CA THR A 13 -16.89 39.34 -0.99
C THR A 13 -16.91 39.35 0.54
N LEU A 14 -15.83 38.92 1.18
CA LEU A 14 -15.68 38.94 2.64
C LEU A 14 -15.61 40.37 3.19
N ALA A 15 -14.96 41.30 2.47
CA ALA A 15 -14.87 42.71 2.87
C ALA A 15 -16.22 43.46 2.78
N ALA A 16 -17.18 42.95 1.99
CA ALA A 16 -18.51 43.54 1.85
C ALA A 16 -19.50 43.12 2.97
N LEU A 17 -19.13 42.17 3.83
CA LEU A 17 -19.99 41.65 4.89
C LEU A 17 -19.96 42.54 6.14
N SER A 18 -21.10 42.63 6.81
CA SER A 18 -21.18 43.30 8.12
C SER A 18 -20.48 42.48 9.22
N PRO A 19 -20.09 43.10 10.34
CA PRO A 19 -19.49 42.38 11.48
C PRO A 19 -20.38 41.24 12.03
N GLU A 20 -21.71 41.41 12.02
CA GLU A 20 -22.65 40.37 12.46
C GLU A 20 -22.72 39.18 11.49
N GLU A 21 -22.63 39.43 10.19
CA GLU A 21 -22.59 38.37 9.17
C GLU A 21 -21.26 37.60 9.22
N LEU A 22 -20.15 38.32 9.41
CA LEU A 22 -18.84 37.72 9.63
C LEU A 22 -18.83 36.83 10.89
N ALA A 23 -19.44 37.29 11.99
CA ALA A 23 -19.54 36.49 13.21
C ALA A 23 -20.34 35.19 13.01
N LYS A 24 -21.38 35.20 12.15
CA LYS A 24 -22.15 33.99 11.80
C LYS A 24 -21.39 33.03 10.88
N LEU A 25 -20.54 33.55 10.00
CA LEU A 25 -19.74 32.73 9.08
C LEU A 25 -18.51 32.13 9.74
N GLN A 26 -17.96 32.79 10.78
CA GLN A 26 -16.76 32.34 11.46
C GLN A 26 -16.79 30.88 11.94
N PRO A 27 -17.85 30.37 12.61
CA PRO A 27 -17.92 28.96 13.00
C PRO A 27 -17.98 28.01 11.79
N ILE A 28 -18.69 28.39 10.72
CA ILE A 28 -18.80 27.59 9.49
C ILE A 28 -17.43 27.49 8.80
N LEU A 29 -16.70 28.61 8.71
CA LEU A 29 -15.36 28.67 8.16
C LEU A 29 -14.39 27.81 8.98
N GLN A 30 -14.41 27.92 10.31
CA GLN A 30 -13.57 27.11 11.20
C GLN A 30 -13.85 25.61 11.04
N GLU A 31 -15.13 25.22 10.99
CA GLU A 31 -15.52 23.83 10.76
C GLU A 31 -15.08 23.34 9.38
N THR A 32 -15.25 24.16 8.34
CA THR A 32 -14.86 23.84 6.96
C THR A 32 -13.34 23.68 6.83
N LEU A 33 -12.56 24.58 7.42
CA LEU A 33 -11.10 24.50 7.42
C LEU A 33 -10.61 23.25 8.14
N LYS A 34 -11.19 22.92 9.30
CA LYS A 34 -10.85 21.69 10.04
C LYS A 34 -11.15 20.43 9.23
N ARG A 35 -12.30 20.38 8.53
CA ARG A 35 -12.63 19.29 7.60
C ARG A 35 -11.62 19.17 6.46
N PHE A 36 -11.22 20.30 5.89
CA PHE A 36 -10.28 20.34 4.78
C PHE A 36 -8.87 19.90 5.19
N GLU A 37 -8.41 20.26 6.39
CA GLU A 37 -7.11 19.85 6.92
C GLU A 37 -7.02 18.32 7.08
N GLY A 38 -8.02 17.69 7.71
CA GLY A 38 -8.08 16.23 7.85
C GLY A 38 -8.14 15.50 6.50
N ALA A 39 -8.93 16.01 5.57
CA ALA A 39 -9.02 15.48 4.20
C ALA A 39 -7.69 15.60 3.45
N THR A 40 -6.96 16.70 3.63
CA THR A 40 -5.66 16.93 3.01
C THR A 40 -4.61 15.96 3.54
N GLN A 41 -4.53 15.78 4.86
CA GLN A 41 -3.60 14.83 5.49
C GLN A 41 -3.83 13.39 4.99
N TYR A 42 -5.10 12.96 4.95
CA TYR A 42 -5.43 11.63 4.44
C TYR A 42 -5.15 11.48 2.95
N SER A 43 -5.49 12.47 2.12
CA SER A 43 -5.21 12.43 0.68
C SER A 43 -3.71 12.34 0.41
N ARG A 44 -2.88 13.05 1.20
CA ARG A 44 -1.43 12.92 1.15
C ARG A 44 -1.00 11.50 1.50
N ALA A 45 -1.47 10.94 2.61
CA ALA A 45 -1.14 9.56 3.00
C ALA A 45 -1.55 8.54 1.93
N VAL A 46 -2.70 8.70 1.26
CA VAL A 46 -3.09 7.84 0.14
C VAL A 46 -2.15 8.02 -1.06
N GLY A 47 -1.72 9.25 -1.36
CA GLY A 47 -0.71 9.52 -2.38
C GLY A 47 0.63 8.82 -2.10
N ASP A 48 1.10 8.89 -0.86
CA ASP A 48 2.33 8.22 -0.42
C ASP A 48 2.19 6.69 -0.46
N LEU A 49 1.00 6.16 -0.16
CA LEU A 49 0.68 4.74 -0.36
C LEU A 49 0.77 4.34 -1.84
N CYS A 50 0.23 5.14 -2.75
CA CYS A 50 0.34 4.86 -4.19
C CYS A 50 1.81 4.88 -4.65
N ALA A 51 2.63 5.82 -4.17
CA ALA A 51 4.04 5.90 -4.50
C ALA A 51 4.85 4.71 -3.96
N SER A 52 4.67 4.35 -2.67
CA SER A 52 5.30 3.17 -2.08
C SER A 52 4.88 1.87 -2.76
N TRP A 53 3.62 1.77 -3.19
CA TRP A 53 3.14 0.63 -3.96
C TRP A 53 3.78 0.54 -5.35
N ALA A 54 3.95 1.67 -6.05
CA ALA A 54 4.64 1.69 -7.33
C ALA A 54 6.10 1.21 -7.20
N TRP A 55 6.75 1.55 -6.09
CA TRP A 55 8.08 1.04 -5.77
C TRP A 55 8.09 -0.48 -5.52
N LEU A 56 7.11 -1.00 -4.76
CA LEU A 56 6.92 -2.44 -4.58
C LEU A 56 6.71 -3.16 -5.92
N ASP A 57 5.87 -2.60 -6.80
CA ASP A 57 5.59 -3.15 -8.12
C ASP A 57 6.86 -3.25 -8.96
N ARG A 58 7.73 -2.23 -8.91
CA ARG A 58 9.04 -2.27 -9.57
C ARG A 58 9.91 -3.40 -9.02
N VAL A 59 10.01 -3.54 -7.70
CA VAL A 59 10.85 -4.58 -7.07
C VAL A 59 10.35 -5.99 -7.39
N LEU A 60 9.03 -6.19 -7.46
CA LEU A 60 8.46 -7.46 -7.92
C LEU A 60 8.91 -7.81 -9.34
N ASP A 61 9.01 -6.81 -10.22
CA ASP A 61 9.48 -7.02 -11.59
C ASP A 61 10.96 -7.38 -11.64
N GLU A 62 11.79 -6.72 -10.82
CA GLU A 62 13.24 -6.97 -10.75
C GLU A 62 13.60 -8.40 -10.30
N ILE A 63 12.72 -9.10 -9.57
CA ILE A 63 12.94 -10.48 -9.14
C ILE A 63 12.88 -11.48 -10.31
N PHE A 64 12.12 -11.18 -11.37
CA PHE A 64 12.02 -12.08 -12.51
C PHE A 64 13.35 -12.27 -13.23
N GLU A 65 14.16 -11.22 -13.33
CA GLU A 65 15.43 -11.20 -14.06
C GLU A 65 16.40 -12.32 -13.58
N PRO A 66 16.79 -12.39 -12.29
CA PRO A 66 17.67 -13.48 -11.83
C PRO A 66 16.98 -14.84 -11.79
N ILE A 67 15.66 -14.91 -11.70
CA ILE A 67 14.94 -16.20 -11.73
C ILE A 67 14.92 -16.79 -13.13
N LEU A 68 14.70 -15.97 -14.15
CA LEU A 68 14.58 -16.40 -15.54
C LEU A 68 15.89 -16.34 -16.31
N ASP A 69 16.92 -15.70 -15.75
CA ASP A 69 18.23 -15.51 -16.38
C ASP A 69 18.10 -14.80 -17.75
N CYS A 70 17.31 -13.73 -17.78
CA CYS A 70 17.07 -12.95 -18.99
C CYS A 70 17.05 -11.44 -18.72
N PRO A 71 17.37 -10.60 -19.72
CA PRO A 71 17.37 -9.14 -19.58
C PRO A 71 15.99 -8.56 -19.19
N THR A 72 16.01 -7.39 -18.55
CA THR A 72 14.80 -6.67 -18.09
C THR A 72 13.78 -6.43 -19.20
N GLU A 73 14.24 -6.20 -20.44
CA GLU A 73 13.37 -5.99 -21.60
C GLU A 73 12.57 -7.25 -21.95
N GLN A 74 13.18 -8.43 -21.82
CA GLN A 74 12.50 -9.70 -22.06
C GLN A 74 11.50 -10.03 -20.95
N VAL A 75 11.88 -9.74 -19.70
CA VAL A 75 10.97 -9.83 -18.55
C VAL A 75 9.71 -8.97 -18.78
N ALA A 76 9.88 -7.77 -19.31
CA ALA A 76 8.76 -6.87 -19.59
C ALA A 76 7.74 -7.45 -20.58
N CYS A 77 8.15 -8.33 -21.50
CA CYS A 77 7.27 -8.98 -22.48
C CYS A 77 6.44 -10.15 -21.91
N ILE A 78 6.86 -10.73 -20.80
CA ILE A 78 6.25 -11.95 -20.24
C ILE A 78 5.55 -11.72 -18.90
N ARG A 79 5.82 -10.60 -18.23
CA ARG A 79 5.19 -10.25 -16.95
C ARG A 79 3.73 -9.84 -17.14
N ASN A 80 2.87 -10.26 -16.21
CA ASN A 80 1.49 -9.81 -16.16
C ASN A 80 1.39 -8.38 -15.60
N GLU A 81 0.41 -7.60 -16.03
CA GLU A 81 0.18 -6.25 -15.46
C GLU A 81 -0.39 -6.30 -14.03
N ASN A 82 -1.18 -7.34 -13.72
CA ASN A 82 -1.82 -7.51 -12.42
C ASN A 82 -0.84 -8.06 -11.35
N THR A 83 -0.76 -7.41 -10.18
CA THR A 83 0.13 -7.81 -9.08
C THR A 83 -0.13 -9.23 -8.55
N GLU A 84 -1.39 -9.65 -8.41
CA GLU A 84 -1.73 -11.02 -7.99
C GLU A 84 -1.21 -12.05 -9.01
N ALA A 85 -1.41 -11.78 -10.29
CA ALA A 85 -0.90 -12.64 -11.36
C ALA A 85 0.63 -12.70 -11.36
N ARG A 86 1.32 -11.57 -11.14
CA ARG A 86 2.79 -11.52 -10.98
C ARG A 86 3.27 -12.35 -9.79
N CYS A 87 2.67 -12.16 -8.61
CA CYS A 87 3.04 -12.95 -7.43
C CYS A 87 2.79 -14.45 -7.66
N ASN A 88 1.67 -14.84 -8.28
CA ASN A 88 1.39 -16.25 -8.62
C ASN A 88 2.42 -16.83 -9.60
N MET A 89 2.83 -16.03 -10.60
CA MET A 89 3.84 -16.41 -11.57
C MET A 89 5.21 -16.61 -10.90
N LEU A 90 5.63 -15.65 -10.06
CA LEU A 90 6.86 -15.75 -9.28
C LEU A 90 6.86 -17.00 -8.38
N SER A 91 5.79 -17.24 -7.61
CA SER A 91 5.66 -18.46 -6.79
C SER A 91 5.88 -19.72 -7.63
N ARG A 92 5.28 -19.80 -8.83
CA ARG A 92 5.45 -20.96 -9.72
C ARG A 92 6.87 -21.08 -10.27
N LEU A 93 7.49 -19.97 -10.67
CA LEU A 93 8.86 -19.98 -11.18
C LEU A 93 9.86 -20.41 -10.10
N LEU A 94 9.66 -19.97 -8.85
CA LEU A 94 10.47 -20.41 -7.71
C LEU A 94 10.42 -21.94 -7.51
N HIS A 95 9.31 -22.59 -7.83
CA HIS A 95 9.20 -24.06 -7.80
C HIS A 95 9.94 -24.77 -8.95
N THR A 96 10.24 -24.06 -10.04
CA THR A 96 10.95 -24.63 -11.20
C THR A 96 12.48 -24.55 -11.07
N ILE A 97 12.98 -23.70 -10.17
CA ILE A 97 14.41 -23.52 -9.92
C ILE A 97 14.86 -24.34 -8.70
N ASN A 98 16.08 -24.88 -8.76
CA ASN A 98 16.65 -25.69 -7.69
C ASN A 98 17.22 -24.82 -6.56
N ILE A 99 16.33 -24.19 -5.78
CA ILE A 99 16.68 -23.36 -4.62
C ILE A 99 16.36 -24.09 -3.30
N PRO A 100 17.02 -23.73 -2.18
CA PRO A 100 16.72 -24.30 -0.87
C PRO A 100 15.25 -24.11 -0.47
N ALA A 101 14.65 -25.15 0.13
CA ALA A 101 13.23 -25.13 0.51
C ALA A 101 12.88 -24.01 1.51
N GLU A 102 13.82 -23.64 2.39
CA GLU A 102 13.65 -22.53 3.32
C GLU A 102 13.53 -21.17 2.61
N TRP A 103 14.36 -20.94 1.58
CA TRP A 103 14.30 -19.74 0.74
C TRP A 103 13.02 -19.69 -0.07
N HIS A 104 12.64 -20.83 -0.65
CA HIS A 104 11.37 -20.96 -1.34
C HIS A 104 10.20 -20.58 -0.44
N SER A 105 10.10 -21.19 0.74
CA SER A 105 9.00 -20.93 1.68
C SER A 105 8.99 -19.48 2.18
N TRP A 106 10.16 -18.86 2.35
CA TRP A 106 10.27 -17.48 2.78
C TRP A 106 9.77 -16.51 1.71
N VAL A 107 10.24 -16.64 0.47
CA VAL A 107 9.81 -15.78 -0.65
C VAL A 107 8.33 -16.00 -0.95
N ASP A 108 7.85 -17.24 -0.99
CA ASP A 108 6.42 -17.52 -1.21
C ASP A 108 5.55 -16.87 -0.11
N GLY A 109 5.97 -16.93 1.16
CA GLY A 109 5.27 -16.26 2.25
C GLY A 109 5.13 -14.74 2.05
N ILE A 110 6.18 -14.09 1.52
CA ILE A 110 6.16 -12.66 1.20
C ILE A 110 5.21 -12.37 0.03
N LEU A 111 5.27 -13.18 -1.04
CA LEU A 111 4.39 -13.04 -2.21
C LEU A 111 2.91 -13.26 -1.85
N GLN A 112 2.63 -14.23 -0.97
CA GLN A 112 1.29 -14.51 -0.45
C GLN A 112 0.75 -13.34 0.36
N ARG A 113 1.56 -12.73 1.24
CA ARG A 113 1.18 -11.55 2.01
C ARG A 113 0.91 -10.35 1.09
N THR A 114 1.74 -10.17 0.08
CA THR A 114 1.60 -9.11 -0.93
C THR A 114 0.26 -9.20 -1.66
N ARG A 115 -0.06 -10.37 -2.25
CA ARG A 115 -1.30 -10.56 -3.03
C ARG A 115 -2.54 -10.76 -2.16
N GLY A 116 -2.39 -11.43 -1.03
CA GLY A 116 -3.50 -11.89 -0.18
C GLY A 116 -3.99 -10.84 0.80
N GLU A 117 -3.10 -9.97 1.28
CA GLU A 117 -3.38 -8.99 2.34
C GLU A 117 -3.15 -7.55 1.86
N LEU A 118 -1.91 -7.21 1.48
CA LEU A 118 -1.54 -5.82 1.19
C LEU A 118 -2.27 -5.27 -0.03
N ALA A 119 -2.29 -6.01 -1.14
CA ALA A 119 -2.97 -5.58 -2.37
C ALA A 119 -4.46 -5.33 -2.13
N LYS A 120 -5.12 -6.17 -1.33
CA LYS A 120 -6.54 -6.01 -1.01
C LYS A 120 -6.80 -4.76 -0.16
N GLN A 121 -5.97 -4.53 0.86
CA GLN A 121 -6.09 -3.34 1.71
C GLN A 121 -5.83 -2.06 0.92
N ARG A 122 -4.75 -2.02 0.13
CA ARG A 122 -4.42 -0.91 -0.77
C ARG A 122 -5.56 -0.65 -1.76
N ASN A 123 -6.08 -1.69 -2.42
CA ASN A 123 -7.15 -1.51 -3.39
C ASN A 123 -8.42 -0.93 -2.76
N ARG A 124 -8.77 -1.35 -1.53
CA ARG A 124 -9.89 -0.75 -0.80
C ARG A 124 -9.63 0.72 -0.49
N ILE A 125 -8.46 1.05 0.06
CA ILE A 125 -8.12 2.44 0.38
C ILE A 125 -8.19 3.33 -0.87
N VAL A 126 -7.59 2.88 -1.98
CA VAL A 126 -7.45 3.69 -3.20
C VAL A 126 -8.72 3.76 -4.05
N HIS A 127 -9.51 2.69 -4.12
CA HIS A 127 -10.61 2.58 -5.09
C HIS A 127 -12.01 2.68 -4.48
N ASP A 128 -12.18 2.53 -3.17
CA ASP A 128 -13.48 2.70 -2.54
C ASP A 128 -13.87 4.18 -2.46
N ALA A 129 -15.17 4.45 -2.33
CA ALA A 129 -15.64 5.82 -2.18
C ALA A 129 -15.34 6.34 -0.77
N TRP A 130 -14.95 7.61 -0.66
CA TRP A 130 -14.73 8.28 0.62
C TRP A 130 -15.81 9.30 0.91
N VAL A 131 -16.24 9.37 2.16
CA VAL A 131 -17.09 10.43 2.69
C VAL A 131 -16.33 11.15 3.79
N LEU A 132 -16.31 12.49 3.68
CA LEU A 132 -15.70 13.37 4.65
C LEU A 132 -16.77 13.84 5.64
N ASP A 133 -16.67 13.39 6.89
CA ASP A 133 -17.46 13.92 8.00
C ASP A 133 -16.61 14.93 8.81
N ALA A 134 -17.24 15.74 9.66
CA ALA A 134 -16.63 16.82 10.45
C ALA A 134 -15.36 16.43 11.22
N GLN A 135 -15.17 15.14 11.50
CA GLN A 135 -14.05 14.62 12.29
C GLN A 135 -13.47 13.29 11.77
N THR A 136 -14.07 12.67 10.76
CA THR A 136 -13.68 11.32 10.33
C THR A 136 -13.79 11.15 8.83
N ILE A 137 -12.88 10.36 8.26
CA ILE A 137 -12.94 9.93 6.87
C ILE A 137 -13.50 8.53 6.89
N LYS A 138 -14.58 8.34 6.14
CA LYS A 138 -15.29 7.07 6.09
C LYS A 138 -15.17 6.49 4.70
N ARG A 139 -14.65 5.28 4.62
CA ARG A 139 -14.65 4.49 3.40
C ARG A 139 -15.97 3.74 3.28
N ILE A 140 -16.60 3.79 2.11
CA ILE A 140 -17.83 3.07 1.82
C ILE A 140 -17.51 1.81 1.00
N ASP A 141 -17.72 0.64 1.60
CA ASP A 141 -17.67 -0.65 0.89
C ASP A 141 -18.93 -0.81 0.03
N LYS A 142 -18.82 -0.52 -1.27
CA LYS A 142 -19.88 -0.76 -2.24
C LYS A 142 -19.97 -2.26 -2.55
N ARG A 143 -20.72 -3.02 -1.78
CA ARG A 143 -21.00 -4.43 -2.11
C ARG A 143 -21.98 -4.52 -3.28
N ALA A 144 -21.51 -5.09 -4.39
CA ALA A 144 -22.34 -5.35 -5.56
C ALA A 144 -23.41 -6.43 -5.27
N MET A 145 -24.62 -6.20 -5.79
CA MET A 145 -25.79 -7.07 -5.64
C MET A 145 -25.53 -8.51 -6.13
N LEU A 146 -25.87 -9.50 -5.30
CA LEU A 146 -26.08 -10.88 -5.73
C LEU A 146 -27.45 -11.01 -6.37
N ARG A 147 -27.51 -11.05 -7.71
CA ARG A 147 -28.72 -11.45 -8.43
C ARG A 147 -28.80 -12.98 -8.38
N LYS A 148 -29.74 -13.55 -7.63
CA LYS A 148 -30.03 -14.99 -7.73
C LYS A 148 -30.50 -15.31 -9.15
N PRO A 149 -29.93 -16.33 -9.83
CA PRO A 149 -30.47 -16.81 -11.10
C PRO A 149 -31.93 -17.23 -10.89
N GLY A 150 -32.88 -16.55 -11.55
CA GLY A 150 -34.32 -16.87 -11.49
C GLY A 150 -35.21 -15.97 -10.62
N ALA A 151 -34.67 -14.98 -9.92
CA ALA A 151 -35.51 -14.01 -9.18
C ALA A 151 -36.09 -12.94 -10.13
N ARG A 152 -37.43 -12.84 -10.22
CA ARG A 152 -38.14 -11.83 -11.04
C ARG A 152 -37.90 -10.39 -10.57
N GLU A 153 -37.53 -10.17 -9.31
CA GLU A 153 -37.15 -8.86 -8.79
C GLU A 153 -35.83 -8.94 -8.02
N ALA A 154 -34.94 -7.99 -8.28
CA ALA A 154 -33.69 -7.85 -7.54
C ALA A 154 -34.02 -7.41 -6.10
N LYS A 155 -33.79 -8.28 -5.11
CA LYS A 155 -33.79 -7.84 -3.71
C LYS A 155 -32.65 -6.84 -3.52
N LYS A 156 -32.99 -5.56 -3.38
CA LYS A 156 -32.04 -4.53 -2.93
C LYS A 156 -31.70 -4.81 -1.47
N LEU A 157 -30.53 -5.39 -1.22
CA LEU A 157 -29.86 -5.29 0.07
C LEU A 157 -28.80 -4.20 -0.10
N GLN A 158 -29.12 -2.99 0.36
CA GLN A 158 -28.15 -1.91 0.49
C GLN A 158 -27.68 -1.88 1.94
N PHE A 159 -26.40 -2.13 2.14
CA PHE A 159 -25.70 -1.55 3.29
C PHE A 159 -24.33 -1.13 2.76
N ASP A 160 -24.22 0.16 2.44
CA ASP A 160 -22.94 0.84 2.35
C ASP A 160 -22.30 0.72 3.75
N VAL A 161 -21.35 -0.20 3.91
CA VAL A 161 -20.69 -0.39 5.20
C VAL A 161 -19.65 0.71 5.32
N GLU A 162 -19.89 1.62 6.27
CA GLU A 162 -18.94 2.67 6.62
C GLU A 162 -17.81 2.07 7.45
N HIS A 163 -16.58 2.28 6.99
CA HIS A 163 -15.38 1.96 7.72
C HIS A 163 -14.66 3.26 8.08
N PRO A 164 -14.48 3.58 9.37
CA PRO A 164 -13.65 4.71 9.74
C PRO A 164 -12.22 4.42 9.30
N GLU A 165 -11.62 5.36 8.59
CA GLU A 165 -10.23 5.31 8.14
C GLU A 165 -9.50 6.54 8.68
N THR A 166 -8.23 6.37 9.03
CA THR A 166 -7.37 7.44 9.52
C THR A 166 -6.10 7.51 8.68
N ALA A 167 -5.45 8.68 8.65
CA ALA A 167 -4.15 8.82 8.01
C ALA A 167 -3.12 7.85 8.62
N GLU A 168 -3.13 7.69 9.95
CA GLU A 168 -2.28 6.73 10.67
C GLU A 168 -2.47 5.29 10.19
N GLY A 169 -3.70 4.85 9.92
CA GLY A 169 -3.97 3.52 9.38
C GLY A 169 -3.36 3.32 7.99
N VAL A 170 -3.37 4.36 7.16
CA VAL A 170 -2.72 4.36 5.83
C VAL A 170 -1.19 4.36 5.98
N GLU A 171 -0.64 5.13 6.92
CA GLU A 171 0.79 5.16 7.23
C GLU A 171 1.32 3.80 7.71
N GLN A 172 0.55 3.07 8.54
CA GLN A 172 0.90 1.70 8.92
C GLN A 172 0.95 0.76 7.70
N LEU A 173 0.02 0.91 6.75
CA LEU A 173 0.05 0.13 5.50
C LEU A 173 1.25 0.51 4.62
N ILE A 174 1.63 1.79 4.58
CA ILE A 174 2.85 2.25 3.90
C ILE A 174 4.08 1.56 4.52
N GLN A 175 4.19 1.55 5.85
CA GLN A 175 5.30 0.88 6.55
C GLN A 175 5.36 -0.61 6.21
N TYR A 176 4.23 -1.33 6.23
CA TYR A 176 4.20 -2.74 5.82
C TYR A 176 4.59 -2.96 4.36
N THR A 177 4.19 -2.04 3.48
CA THR A 177 4.57 -2.06 2.06
C THR A 177 6.09 -1.89 1.92
N PHE A 178 6.70 -0.97 2.67
CA PHE A 178 8.16 -0.82 2.71
C PHE A 178 8.88 -2.04 3.25
N THR A 179 8.41 -2.63 4.34
CA THR A 179 9.01 -3.85 4.91
C THR A 179 9.00 -5.01 3.90
N VAL A 180 7.86 -5.23 3.24
CA VAL A 180 7.74 -6.25 2.18
C VAL A 180 8.65 -5.92 1.00
N THR A 181 8.73 -4.65 0.60
CA THR A 181 9.61 -4.23 -0.48
C THR A 181 11.08 -4.48 -0.16
N ALA A 182 11.52 -4.15 1.06
CA ALA A 182 12.88 -4.40 1.52
C ALA A 182 13.19 -5.91 1.54
N ALA A 183 12.25 -6.74 2.01
CA ALA A 183 12.41 -8.19 1.99
C ALA A 183 12.52 -8.74 0.56
N LEU A 184 11.71 -8.23 -0.38
CA LEU A 184 11.79 -8.62 -1.79
C LEU A 184 13.09 -8.16 -2.46
N ARG A 185 13.61 -6.98 -2.11
CA ARG A 185 14.94 -6.55 -2.57
C ARG A 185 16.05 -7.45 -2.04
N TYR A 186 15.97 -7.87 -0.79
CA TYR A 186 16.91 -8.86 -0.23
C TYR A 186 16.79 -10.19 -0.97
N ALA A 187 15.58 -10.65 -1.28
CA ALA A 187 15.35 -11.84 -2.08
C ALA A 187 15.96 -11.72 -3.49
N ASN A 188 15.81 -10.56 -4.14
CA ASN A 188 16.41 -10.28 -5.45
C ASN A 188 17.94 -10.37 -5.38
N TRP A 189 18.57 -9.68 -4.41
CA TRP A 189 20.01 -9.76 -4.18
C TRP A 189 20.48 -11.20 -3.93
N ALA A 190 19.79 -11.94 -3.05
CA ALA A 190 20.12 -13.32 -2.73
C ALA A 190 19.99 -14.26 -3.94
N ASN A 191 18.99 -14.05 -4.80
CA ASN A 191 18.84 -14.79 -6.06
C ASN A 191 19.98 -14.48 -7.03
N ARG A 192 20.41 -13.22 -7.14
CA ARG A 192 21.57 -12.82 -7.96
C ARG A 192 22.85 -13.48 -7.43
N GLN A 193 23.07 -13.46 -6.12
CA GLN A 193 24.22 -14.13 -5.50
C GLN A 193 24.18 -15.65 -5.74
N TRP A 194 23.02 -16.29 -5.60
CA TRP A 194 22.90 -17.71 -5.89
C TRP A 194 23.21 -18.03 -7.35
N ARG A 195 22.79 -17.17 -8.30
CA ARG A 195 23.13 -17.32 -9.71
C ARG A 195 24.62 -17.21 -9.98
N SER A 196 25.33 -16.31 -9.30
CA SER A 196 26.77 -16.10 -9.50
C SER A 196 27.65 -17.12 -8.75
N GLU A 197 27.28 -17.48 -7.52
CA GLU A 197 28.12 -18.24 -6.59
C GLU A 197 27.59 -19.66 -6.32
N GLY A 198 26.37 -19.98 -6.75
CA GLY A 198 25.70 -21.25 -6.47
C GLY A 198 25.29 -21.42 -5.00
N ARG A 199 25.35 -20.36 -4.20
CA ARG A 199 25.06 -20.39 -2.76
C ARG A 199 24.14 -19.24 -2.38
N PHE A 200 23.16 -19.55 -1.54
CA PHE A 200 22.35 -18.51 -0.92
C PHE A 200 23.03 -17.97 0.34
N PRO A 201 22.83 -16.69 0.64
CA PRO A 201 23.18 -16.13 1.94
C PRO A 201 22.34 -16.79 3.04
N PRO A 202 22.76 -16.72 4.31
CA PRO A 202 21.93 -17.17 5.42
C PRO A 202 20.63 -16.37 5.49
N LEU A 203 19.51 -17.06 5.73
CA LEU A 203 18.22 -16.42 6.01
C LEU A 203 18.22 -15.88 7.43
N ASP A 204 18.08 -14.56 7.57
CA ASP A 204 17.74 -13.96 8.84
C ASP A 204 16.24 -14.18 9.11
N ARG A 205 15.95 -15.08 10.05
CA ARG A 205 14.58 -15.47 10.40
C ARG A 205 13.74 -14.33 10.98
N ARG A 206 14.34 -13.21 11.38
CA ARG A 206 13.60 -12.01 11.78
C ARG A 206 12.77 -11.41 10.63
N TRP A 207 13.15 -11.72 9.39
CA TRP A 207 12.45 -11.31 8.19
C TRP A 207 11.34 -12.27 7.76
N LEU A 208 11.16 -13.42 8.44
CA LEU A 208 10.03 -14.31 8.16
C LEU A 208 8.75 -13.60 8.64
N PRO A 209 7.82 -13.22 7.75
CA PRO A 209 6.50 -12.79 8.21
C PRO A 209 5.87 -13.96 8.96
N ALA A 210 5.49 -13.75 10.22
CA ALA A 210 4.76 -14.75 11.00
C ALA A 210 3.54 -15.22 10.18
N SER A 211 3.59 -16.45 9.67
CA SER A 211 2.53 -16.96 8.80
C SER A 211 1.27 -17.13 9.63
N ARG A 212 0.14 -16.59 9.15
CA ARG A 212 -1.17 -16.70 9.81
C ARG A 212 -1.75 -18.12 9.87
N GLN A 213 -1.01 -19.16 9.50
CA GLN A 213 -1.44 -20.54 9.77
C GLN A 213 -1.18 -21.00 11.21
N THR A 214 -0.40 -20.26 11.99
CA THR A 214 -0.38 -20.40 13.45
C THR A 214 -1.12 -19.23 14.08
N ALA A 215 -2.37 -19.50 14.48
CA ALA A 215 -3.07 -18.71 15.48
C ALA A 215 -2.16 -18.57 16.71
N GLN A 216 -1.54 -17.39 16.89
CA GLN A 216 -0.79 -16.88 18.06
C GLN A 216 0.41 -15.98 17.67
N ALA A 217 0.34 -15.18 16.60
CA ALA A 217 1.16 -13.97 16.52
C ALA A 217 0.54 -12.87 17.40
N GLN A 218 0.38 -13.16 18.69
CA GLN A 218 0.32 -12.12 19.71
C GLN A 218 1.76 -11.59 19.84
N TYR A 219 1.90 -10.26 19.77
CA TYR A 219 3.14 -9.50 19.97
C TYR A 219 4.10 -9.40 18.77
N LEU A 220 3.77 -8.53 17.82
CA LEU A 220 4.72 -7.48 17.46
C LEU A 220 4.46 -6.34 18.45
N ARG A 221 5.00 -6.49 19.66
CA ARG A 221 5.15 -5.38 20.60
C ARG A 221 6.10 -4.40 19.92
N SER A 222 5.72 -3.13 19.95
CA SER A 222 6.61 -1.99 19.84
C SER A 222 7.78 -2.19 20.80
N ASP A 223 8.88 -2.72 20.28
CA ASP A 223 10.17 -2.56 20.93
C ASP A 223 10.60 -1.11 20.64
N PRO A 224 10.78 -0.25 21.66
CA PRO A 224 11.23 1.13 21.46
C PRO A 224 12.67 1.21 20.91
N GLU A 225 13.39 0.09 20.85
CA GLU A 225 14.60 -0.09 20.05
C GLU A 225 14.23 -0.74 18.72
N ASP A 226 13.64 0.02 17.81
CA ASP A 226 13.32 -0.45 16.47
C ASP A 226 14.63 -0.84 15.72
N PRO A 227 14.90 -2.14 15.49
CA PRO A 227 16.11 -2.55 14.79
C PRO A 227 16.10 -2.17 13.31
N PHE A 228 14.96 -1.69 12.75
CA PHE A 228 14.93 -1.14 11.40
C PHE A 228 15.77 0.13 11.24
N GLN A 229 16.15 0.83 12.32
CA GLN A 229 17.14 1.91 12.25
C GLN A 229 18.60 1.42 12.14
N GLN A 230 18.89 0.17 12.52
CA GLN A 230 20.27 -0.36 12.56
C GLN A 230 20.55 -1.43 11.50
N LEU A 231 19.54 -1.87 10.73
CA LEU A 231 19.65 -3.03 9.83
C LEU A 231 19.93 -2.71 8.35
N PHE A 232 20.13 -1.45 7.98
CA PHE A 232 20.62 -1.12 6.64
C PHE A 232 22.15 -1.01 6.69
N PRO A 233 22.92 -2.01 6.22
CA PRO A 233 24.25 -1.68 5.72
C PRO A 233 24.06 -0.58 4.67
N VAL A 234 24.83 0.49 4.78
CA VAL A 234 24.90 1.53 3.75
C VAL A 234 25.08 0.79 2.42
N TRP A 235 24.04 0.81 1.59
CA TRP A 235 24.09 0.23 0.25
C TRP A 235 25.23 0.93 -0.48
N PRO A 236 26.21 0.23 -1.07
CA PRO A 236 27.25 0.90 -1.84
C PRO A 236 26.56 1.58 -3.02
N GLU A 237 26.47 2.91 -2.96
CA GLU A 237 26.07 3.73 -4.09
C GLU A 237 27.09 3.50 -5.23
N GLY A 238 26.64 3.07 -6.40
CA GLY A 238 27.45 3.06 -7.62
C GLY A 238 28.02 1.72 -8.08
N GLN A 239 27.20 0.68 -8.17
CA GLN A 239 27.47 -0.43 -9.11
C GLN A 239 26.22 -0.67 -9.95
N ASP A 240 26.17 0.03 -11.08
CA ASP A 240 25.35 -0.33 -12.24
C ASP A 240 25.95 -1.56 -12.94
#